data_AF-I4FXP7-F1
#
_entry.id   AF-I4FXP7-F1
#
_cell.length_a   1.000
_cell.length_b   1.000
_cell.length_c   1.000
_cell.angle_alpha   90.00
_cell.angle_beta   90.00
_cell.angle_gamma   90.00
#
_symmetry.space_group_name_H-M   'P 1'
#
loop_
_entity.id
_entity.type
_entity.pdbx_description
1 polymer ?
#
loop_
_entity_poly.entity_id
_entity_poly.type
_entity_poly.pdbx_seq_one_letter_code
_entity_poly.pdbx_strand_id
1 'polypeptide(L)'
;MYRVLKFERWLSFVFAHKDPEFWHLILDTAESCGFEYVGAVPQKNGQTSFKKRQNPFTVLSGQLIINFRKVPTPKAVIKANLGMDITEIVMQTVEGIIAKNDGATLEQINDELIIKGLELGFLDLLAKEYSDLTPILLDNFDYEEKTELYTIKKDSKFKSKIDVKLRIKYYLISYLRRMERDNKSSSFDDIVFNILPLLKNGTTPENQTILSVLEDIAQRVGDDNWRLKQEGQLSLF
;
A
#
# COMPACT_ATOMS: atom_id res chain seq x y z
N MET A 1 -15.37 -11.20 -25.08
CA MET A 1 -16.03 -10.24 -24.16
C MET A 1 -16.25 -8.86 -24.79
N TYR A 2 -15.23 -8.23 -25.37
CA TYR A 2 -15.37 -6.87 -25.95
C TYR A 2 -16.55 -6.71 -26.91
N ARG A 3 -16.75 -7.66 -27.84
CA ARG A 3 -17.83 -7.64 -28.83
C ARG A 3 -19.24 -7.57 -28.22
N VAL A 4 -19.45 -8.21 -27.07
CA VAL A 4 -20.79 -8.38 -26.47
C VAL A 4 -21.11 -7.34 -25.39
N LEU A 5 -20.08 -6.75 -24.78
CA LEU A 5 -20.26 -5.74 -23.75
C LEU A 5 -20.68 -4.40 -24.38
N LYS A 6 -21.72 -3.76 -23.82
CA LYS A 6 -22.08 -2.37 -24.19
C LYS A 6 -21.05 -1.39 -23.60
N PHE A 7 -20.96 -0.19 -24.15
CA PHE A 7 -20.18 0.90 -23.55
C PHE A 7 -20.71 1.22 -22.14
N GLU A 8 -19.83 1.72 -21.29
CA GLU A 8 -20.05 2.05 -19.87
C GLU A 8 -20.41 0.83 -19.01
N ARG A 9 -20.04 -0.38 -19.46
CA ARG A 9 -20.24 -1.62 -18.70
C ARG A 9 -18.92 -2.21 -18.24
N TRP A 10 -19.03 -3.01 -17.18
CA TRP A 10 -17.90 -3.56 -16.45
C TRP A 10 -17.51 -4.93 -16.96
N LEU A 11 -16.21 -5.16 -17.02
CA LEU A 11 -15.59 -6.47 -17.10
C LEU A 11 -14.77 -6.63 -15.83
N SER A 12 -15.22 -7.53 -14.95
CA SER A 12 -14.45 -7.93 -13.77
C SER A 12 -14.01 -9.37 -13.99
N PHE A 13 -12.75 -9.67 -13.74
CA PHE A 13 -12.32 -11.05 -13.68
C PHE A 13 -11.28 -11.25 -12.61
N VAL A 14 -11.23 -12.49 -12.15
CA VAL A 14 -10.45 -12.87 -10.99
C VAL A 14 -9.23 -13.65 -11.45
N PHE A 15 -8.06 -13.20 -11.01
CA PHE A 15 -6.78 -13.80 -11.39
C PHE A 15 -5.89 -13.96 -10.16
N ALA A 16 -5.01 -14.95 -10.18
CA ALA A 16 -4.09 -15.22 -9.08
C ALA A 16 -2.77 -15.71 -9.68
N HIS A 17 -1.75 -14.85 -9.63
CA HIS A 17 -0.42 -15.21 -10.09
C HIS A 17 0.63 -14.34 -9.41
N LYS A 18 1.81 -14.94 -9.14
CA LYS A 18 2.92 -14.24 -8.48
C LYS A 18 3.73 -13.34 -9.40
N ASP A 19 3.79 -13.70 -10.67
CA ASP A 19 4.65 -13.06 -11.65
C ASP A 19 3.96 -11.80 -12.23
N PRO A 20 4.55 -10.59 -12.04
CA PRO A 20 3.99 -9.33 -12.52
C PRO A 20 3.81 -9.26 -14.04
N GLU A 21 4.57 -10.04 -14.84
CA GLU A 21 4.46 -10.01 -16.31
C GLU A 21 3.06 -10.42 -16.78
N PHE A 22 2.43 -11.41 -16.12
CA PHE A 22 1.07 -11.83 -16.48
C PHE A 22 0.04 -10.74 -16.20
N TRP A 23 0.20 -9.99 -15.11
CA TRP A 23 -0.66 -8.86 -14.79
C TRP A 23 -0.50 -7.73 -15.79
N HIS A 24 0.73 -7.47 -16.24
CA HIS A 24 1.01 -6.50 -17.29
C HIS A 24 0.37 -6.92 -18.62
N LEU A 25 0.53 -8.18 -19.02
CA LEU A 25 -0.05 -8.72 -20.25
C LEU A 25 -1.58 -8.60 -20.26
N ILE A 26 -2.22 -8.90 -19.14
CA ILE A 26 -3.67 -8.74 -18.95
C ILE A 26 -4.10 -7.29 -19.19
N LEU A 27 -3.39 -6.33 -18.57
CA LEU A 27 -3.70 -4.91 -18.66
C LEU A 27 -3.54 -4.43 -20.11
N ASP A 28 -2.40 -4.70 -20.73
CA ASP A 28 -2.07 -4.29 -22.10
C ASP A 28 -3.05 -4.89 -23.13
N THR A 29 -3.43 -6.15 -22.94
CA THR A 29 -4.44 -6.82 -23.79
C THR A 29 -5.83 -6.20 -23.61
N ALA A 30 -6.24 -5.88 -22.38
CA ALA A 30 -7.53 -5.25 -22.12
C ALA A 30 -7.60 -3.84 -22.72
N GLU A 31 -6.55 -3.05 -22.54
CA GLU A 31 -6.44 -1.69 -23.09
C GLU A 31 -6.45 -1.68 -24.62
N SER A 32 -5.63 -2.53 -25.25
CA SER A 32 -5.61 -2.67 -26.73
C SER A 32 -6.95 -3.15 -27.30
N CYS A 33 -7.74 -3.88 -26.52
CA CYS A 33 -9.10 -4.26 -26.91
C CYS A 33 -10.14 -3.13 -26.75
N GLY A 34 -9.83 -2.04 -26.05
CA GLY A 34 -10.75 -0.91 -25.82
C GLY A 34 -11.38 -0.86 -24.43
N PHE A 35 -10.75 -1.46 -23.43
CA PHE A 35 -11.13 -1.34 -22.02
C PHE A 35 -10.23 -0.36 -21.28
N GLU A 36 -10.77 0.32 -20.28
CA GLU A 36 -10.03 1.15 -19.34
C GLU A 36 -9.94 0.44 -18.00
N TYR A 37 -8.73 0.38 -17.42
CA TYR A 37 -8.53 -0.14 -16.07
C TYR A 37 -9.11 0.83 -15.03
N VAL A 38 -9.89 0.30 -14.10
CA VAL A 38 -10.53 1.11 -13.04
C VAL A 38 -9.93 0.85 -11.67
N GLY A 39 -9.44 -0.36 -11.42
CA GLY A 39 -8.86 -0.73 -10.13
C GLY A 39 -8.82 -2.22 -9.90
N ALA A 40 -8.08 -2.63 -8.88
CA ALA A 40 -7.98 -4.01 -8.45
C ALA A 40 -8.26 -4.12 -6.94
N VAL A 41 -8.90 -5.21 -6.55
CA VAL A 41 -9.26 -5.47 -5.15
C VAL A 41 -8.76 -6.85 -4.75
N PRO A 42 -8.06 -7.01 -3.60
CA PRO A 42 -7.64 -8.30 -3.13
C PRO A 42 -8.84 -9.12 -2.62
N GLN A 43 -8.91 -10.36 -3.08
CA GLN A 43 -9.86 -11.37 -2.66
C GLN A 43 -9.11 -12.44 -1.85
N LYS A 44 -9.39 -12.50 -0.55
CA LYS A 44 -8.79 -13.52 0.31
C LYS A 44 -9.41 -14.89 0.06
N ASN A 45 -8.55 -15.90 -0.05
CA ASN A 45 -8.98 -17.28 -0.08
C ASN A 45 -9.41 -17.73 1.33
N GLY A 46 -10.59 -18.34 1.45
CA GLY A 46 -11.10 -18.84 2.73
C GLY A 46 -10.31 -20.02 3.31
N GLN A 47 -9.49 -20.69 2.51
CA GLN A 47 -8.68 -21.85 2.89
C GLN A 47 -7.27 -21.71 2.28
N THR A 48 -6.23 -21.82 3.11
CA THR A 48 -4.83 -21.85 2.65
C THR A 48 -4.51 -23.21 2.02
N SER A 49 -3.92 -23.22 0.82
CA SER A 49 -3.53 -24.48 0.17
C SER A 49 -2.43 -25.22 0.95
N PHE A 50 -2.35 -26.54 0.78
CA PHE A 50 -1.30 -27.35 1.42
C PHE A 50 0.11 -26.92 0.98
N LYS A 51 0.28 -26.56 -0.30
CA LYS A 51 1.54 -26.03 -0.83
C LYS A 51 1.92 -24.69 -0.19
N LYS A 52 0.93 -23.85 0.10
CA LYS A 52 1.12 -22.58 0.83
C LYS A 52 1.59 -22.82 2.26
N ARG A 53 0.96 -23.77 2.97
CA ARG A 53 1.40 -24.13 4.34
C ARG A 53 2.82 -24.68 4.39
N GLN A 54 3.24 -25.41 3.36
CA GLN A 54 4.60 -25.94 3.27
C GLN A 54 5.63 -24.89 2.83
N ASN A 55 5.23 -23.91 2.02
CA ASN A 55 6.13 -22.92 1.44
C ASN A 55 5.51 -21.51 1.50
N PRO A 56 5.41 -20.93 2.70
CA PRO A 56 4.70 -19.66 2.90
C PRO A 56 5.35 -18.49 2.17
N PHE A 57 6.65 -18.58 1.86
CA PHE A 57 7.39 -17.52 1.17
C PHE A 57 7.40 -17.64 -0.36
N THR A 58 7.32 -18.85 -0.92
CA THR A 58 7.45 -19.05 -2.38
C THR A 58 6.11 -19.25 -3.10
N VAL A 59 5.05 -19.57 -2.36
CA VAL A 59 3.69 -19.70 -2.88
C VAL A 59 2.89 -18.47 -2.44
N LEU A 60 2.66 -17.54 -3.36
CA LEU A 60 1.75 -16.42 -3.13
C LEU A 60 0.31 -16.88 -3.46
N SER A 61 -0.63 -16.65 -2.54
CA SER A 61 -2.05 -17.03 -2.68
C SER A 61 -3.01 -15.85 -2.84
N GLY A 62 -2.47 -14.66 -3.11
CA GLY A 62 -3.25 -13.47 -3.41
C GLY A 62 -4.03 -13.63 -4.70
N GLN A 63 -5.35 -13.59 -4.60
CA GLN A 63 -6.26 -13.56 -5.73
C GLN A 63 -6.74 -12.11 -5.86
N LEU A 64 -6.59 -11.48 -7.02
CA LEU A 64 -7.09 -10.12 -7.24
C LEU A 64 -8.28 -10.15 -8.20
N ILE A 65 -9.28 -9.32 -7.90
CA ILE A 65 -10.37 -9.00 -8.81
C ILE A 65 -9.95 -7.73 -9.54
N ILE A 66 -9.71 -7.84 -10.84
CA ILE A 66 -9.35 -6.70 -11.69
C ILE A 66 -10.63 -6.19 -12.35
N ASN A 67 -10.83 -4.87 -12.29
CA ASN A 67 -12.02 -4.22 -12.83
C ASN A 67 -11.65 -3.34 -14.01
N PHE A 68 -12.34 -3.59 -15.12
CA PHE A 68 -12.24 -2.84 -16.36
C PHE A 68 -13.59 -2.25 -16.74
N ARG A 69 -13.58 -1.11 -17.41
CA ARG A 69 -14.77 -0.48 -17.99
C ARG A 69 -14.59 -0.34 -19.50
N LYS A 70 -15.57 -0.80 -20.26
CA LYS A 70 -15.59 -0.54 -21.70
C LYS A 70 -15.99 0.91 -21.93
N VAL A 71 -15.11 1.72 -22.47
CA VAL A 71 -15.36 3.14 -22.74
C VAL A 71 -15.18 3.45 -24.23
N PRO A 72 -15.82 4.50 -24.77
CA PRO A 72 -15.67 4.90 -26.18
C PRO A 72 -14.24 5.35 -26.52
N THR A 73 -13.58 5.99 -25.56
CA THR A 73 -12.22 6.54 -25.69
C THR A 73 -11.40 6.09 -24.49
N PRO A 74 -10.79 4.88 -24.53
CA PRO A 74 -9.99 4.35 -23.43
C PRO A 74 -8.76 5.23 -23.21
N LYS A 75 -8.51 5.57 -21.95
CA LYS A 75 -7.22 6.13 -21.53
C LYS A 75 -6.34 4.98 -21.11
N ALA A 76 -5.19 4.83 -21.76
CA ALA A 76 -4.16 3.93 -21.29
C ALA A 76 -3.67 4.40 -19.91
N VAL A 77 -3.39 3.45 -19.01
CA VAL A 77 -2.66 3.76 -17.78
C VAL A 77 -1.37 4.48 -18.18
N ILE A 78 -1.13 5.63 -17.54
CA ILE A 78 0.10 6.38 -17.76
C ILE A 78 1.23 5.47 -17.30
N LYS A 79 2.01 4.94 -18.26
CA LYS A 79 3.33 4.35 -17.98
C LYS A 79 4.16 5.50 -17.45
N ALA A 80 4.15 5.67 -16.14
CA ALA A 80 4.89 6.74 -15.54
C ALA A 80 6.36 6.42 -15.84
N ASN A 81 6.99 7.26 -16.68
CA ASN A 81 8.44 7.36 -16.72
C ASN A 81 8.85 7.92 -15.36
N LEU A 82 8.78 7.07 -14.35
CA LEU A 82 9.08 7.36 -12.97
C LEU A 82 10.58 7.57 -12.95
N GLY A 83 11.03 8.82 -12.96
CA GLY A 83 12.39 9.17 -12.56
C GLY A 83 12.68 8.88 -11.08
N MET A 84 11.89 7.99 -10.46
CA MET A 84 12.04 7.45 -9.11
C MET A 84 12.62 6.04 -9.21
N ASP A 85 13.49 5.71 -8.26
CA ASP A 85 14.06 4.37 -8.11
C ASP A 85 12.93 3.38 -7.75
N ILE A 86 12.79 2.28 -8.49
CA ILE A 86 11.76 1.26 -8.26
C ILE A 86 11.91 0.67 -6.85
N THR A 87 13.16 0.53 -6.39
CA THR A 87 13.49 0.13 -5.02
C THR A 87 12.81 1.04 -4.01
N GLU A 88 12.79 2.35 -4.28
CA GLU A 88 12.17 3.33 -3.41
C GLU A 88 10.64 3.20 -3.39
N ILE A 89 10.00 2.97 -4.54
CA ILE A 89 8.55 2.74 -4.64
C ILE A 89 8.16 1.46 -3.89
N VAL A 90 8.93 0.39 -4.05
CA VAL A 90 8.70 -0.89 -3.36
C VAL A 90 8.80 -0.69 -1.86
N MET A 91 9.89 -0.09 -1.38
CA MET A 91 10.11 0.17 0.03
C MET A 91 9.01 1.06 0.63
N GLN A 92 8.63 2.14 -0.05
CA GLN A 92 7.53 3.01 0.40
C GLN A 92 6.19 2.26 0.50
N THR A 93 5.91 1.38 -0.46
CA THR A 93 4.67 0.60 -0.47
C THR A 93 4.64 -0.40 0.69
N VAL A 94 5.75 -1.10 0.92
CA VAL A 94 5.92 -2.06 2.02
C VAL A 94 5.80 -1.35 3.37
N GLU A 95 6.51 -0.24 3.55
CA GLU A 95 6.46 0.56 4.77
C GLU A 95 5.04 1.07 5.04
N GLY A 96 4.37 1.56 4.00
CA GLY A 96 3.01 2.04 4.05
C GLY A 96 2.01 0.97 4.49
N ILE A 97 2.08 -0.25 3.93
CA ILE A 97 1.15 -1.33 4.28
C ILE A 97 1.41 -1.89 5.68
N ILE A 98 2.67 -2.02 6.08
CA ILE A 98 3.04 -2.43 7.45
C ILE A 98 2.55 -1.38 8.45
N ALA A 99 2.78 -0.10 8.19
CA ALA A 99 2.30 0.99 9.05
C ALA A 99 0.77 1.05 9.11
N LYS A 100 0.10 0.87 7.97
CA LYS A 100 -1.36 0.87 7.87
C LYS A 100 -1.97 -0.29 8.66
N ASN A 101 -1.35 -1.46 8.71
CA ASN A 101 -1.97 -2.65 9.30
C ASN A 101 -1.37 -3.07 10.65
N ASP A 102 -0.39 -2.31 11.18
CA ASP A 102 0.40 -2.69 12.35
C ASP A 102 1.10 -4.05 12.17
N GLY A 103 1.72 -4.20 11.00
CA GLY A 103 2.26 -5.45 10.51
C GLY A 103 1.57 -5.88 9.23
N ALA A 104 2.32 -6.50 8.32
CA ALA A 104 1.76 -7.03 7.09
C ALA A 104 2.33 -8.41 6.78
N THR A 105 1.49 -9.31 6.28
CA THR A 105 1.95 -10.58 5.73
C THR A 105 2.62 -10.36 4.38
N LEU A 106 3.44 -11.33 3.94
CA LEU A 106 4.03 -11.31 2.60
C LEU A 106 2.98 -11.16 1.49
N GLU A 107 1.80 -11.75 1.68
CA GLU A 107 0.69 -11.66 0.73
C GLU A 107 0.11 -10.25 0.65
N GLN A 108 -0.14 -9.62 1.80
CA GLN A 108 -0.65 -8.25 1.82
C GLN A 108 0.33 -7.28 1.15
N ILE A 109 1.62 -7.49 1.39
CA ILE A 109 2.69 -6.72 0.75
C ILE A 109 2.67 -6.94 -0.77
N ASN A 110 2.62 -8.19 -1.20
CA ASN A 110 2.63 -8.52 -2.62
C ASN A 110 1.37 -8.01 -3.35
N ASP A 111 0.19 -8.18 -2.75
CA ASP A 111 -1.08 -7.70 -3.33
C ASP A 111 -1.05 -6.18 -3.50
N GLU A 112 -0.60 -5.44 -2.49
CA GLU A 112 -0.50 -3.97 -2.56
C GLU A 112 0.53 -3.52 -3.62
N LEU A 113 1.67 -4.20 -3.71
CA LEU A 113 2.70 -3.92 -4.72
C LEU A 113 2.19 -4.14 -6.15
N ILE A 114 1.44 -5.23 -6.39
CA ILE A 114 0.84 -5.50 -7.70
C ILE A 114 -0.23 -4.45 -8.03
N ILE A 115 -1.10 -4.09 -7.07
CA ILE A 115 -2.11 -3.04 -7.25
C ILE A 115 -1.46 -1.71 -7.60
N LYS A 116 -0.44 -1.29 -6.84
CA LYS A 116 0.32 -0.07 -7.11
C LYS A 116 1.05 -0.13 -8.45
N GLY A 117 1.61 -1.29 -8.79
CA GLY A 117 2.24 -1.56 -10.07
C GLY A 117 1.28 -1.38 -11.24
N LEU A 118 0.04 -1.87 -11.12
CA LEU A 118 -1.02 -1.68 -12.11
C LEU A 118 -1.44 -0.21 -12.23
N GLU A 119 -1.57 0.51 -11.12
CA GLU A 119 -2.00 1.91 -11.10
C GLU A 119 -0.95 2.87 -11.69
N LEU A 120 0.33 2.60 -11.45
CA LEU A 120 1.44 3.48 -11.83
C LEU A 120 2.23 2.98 -13.05
N GLY A 121 1.90 1.78 -13.56
CA GLY A 121 2.47 1.23 -14.77
C GLY A 121 3.95 0.80 -14.66
N PHE A 122 4.37 0.28 -13.50
CA PHE A 122 5.77 -0.17 -13.26
C PHE A 122 5.92 -1.69 -13.08
N LEU A 123 4.90 -2.50 -13.38
CA LEU A 123 4.96 -3.96 -13.21
C LEU A 123 6.10 -4.63 -13.98
N ASP A 124 6.38 -4.14 -15.20
CA ASP A 124 7.45 -4.65 -16.06
C ASP A 124 8.85 -4.37 -15.46
N LEU A 125 8.99 -3.26 -14.76
CA LEU A 125 10.21 -2.91 -14.03
C LEU A 125 10.34 -3.77 -12.76
N LEU A 126 9.24 -3.94 -12.02
CA LEU A 126 9.22 -4.78 -10.81
C LEU A 126 9.57 -6.24 -11.14
N ALA A 127 9.05 -6.80 -12.24
CA ALA A 127 9.38 -8.15 -12.69
C ALA A 127 10.86 -8.33 -13.06
N LYS A 128 11.49 -7.31 -13.64
CA LYS A 128 12.90 -7.34 -14.05
C LYS A 128 13.86 -7.27 -12.85
N GLU A 129 13.53 -6.44 -11.87
CA GLU A 129 14.41 -6.23 -10.71
C GLU A 129 14.18 -7.24 -9.58
N TYR A 130 12.94 -7.70 -9.40
CA TYR A 130 12.57 -8.54 -8.26
C TYR A 130 11.87 -9.83 -8.69
N SER A 131 12.61 -10.93 -8.66
CA SER A 131 12.03 -12.27 -8.78
C SER A 131 11.42 -12.77 -7.46
N ASP A 132 11.93 -12.29 -6.33
CA ASP A 132 11.48 -12.62 -4.97
C ASP A 132 11.70 -11.40 -4.06
N LEU A 133 10.64 -10.99 -3.36
CA LEU A 133 10.66 -9.86 -2.42
C LEU A 133 11.18 -10.28 -1.04
N THR A 134 11.24 -11.57 -0.74
CA THR A 134 11.63 -12.08 0.59
C THR A 134 13.00 -11.56 1.05
N PRO A 135 14.07 -11.56 0.22
CA PRO A 135 15.39 -11.08 0.66
C PRO A 135 15.39 -9.60 1.05
N ILE A 136 14.74 -8.73 0.27
CA ILE A 136 14.68 -7.29 0.55
C ILE A 136 13.82 -7.01 1.79
N LEU A 137 12.78 -7.82 2.01
CA LEU A 137 11.93 -7.71 3.20
C LEU A 137 12.67 -8.10 4.48
N LEU A 138 13.39 -9.22 4.47
CA LEU A 138 14.17 -9.67 5.63
C LEU A 138 15.34 -8.74 5.95
N ASP A 139 15.95 -8.12 4.93
CA ASP A 139 17.04 -7.16 5.14
C ASP A 139 16.54 -5.85 5.78
N ASN A 140 15.33 -5.39 5.42
CA ASN A 140 14.84 -4.07 5.82
C ASN A 140 13.76 -4.06 6.91
N PHE A 141 13.06 -5.18 7.16
CA PHE A 141 11.98 -5.27 8.14
C PHE A 141 12.20 -6.40 9.15
N ASP A 142 11.51 -6.34 10.29
CA ASP A 142 11.55 -7.39 11.31
C ASP A 142 10.40 -8.37 11.05
N TYR A 143 10.74 -9.65 10.86
CA TYR A 143 9.77 -10.72 10.64
C TYR A 143 9.53 -11.51 11.94
N GLU A 144 8.28 -11.58 12.38
CA GLU A 144 7.87 -12.36 13.55
C GLU A 144 7.31 -13.72 13.09
N GLU A 145 8.06 -14.80 13.34
CA GLU A 145 7.69 -16.15 12.88
C GLU A 145 6.34 -16.65 13.44
N LYS A 146 5.93 -16.19 14.63
CA LYS A 146 4.68 -16.64 15.26
C LYS A 146 3.43 -16.04 14.62
N THR A 147 3.53 -14.81 14.14
CA THR A 147 2.39 -14.07 13.56
C THR A 147 2.49 -14.00 12.04
N GLU A 148 3.64 -14.37 11.46
CA GLU A 148 3.96 -14.23 10.03
C GLU A 148 3.87 -12.79 9.52
N LEU A 149 4.10 -11.82 10.43
CA LEU A 149 4.02 -10.39 10.14
C LEU A 149 5.41 -9.78 9.99
N TYR A 150 5.57 -8.97 8.95
CA TYR A 150 6.64 -8.01 8.83
C TYR A 150 6.27 -6.72 9.57
N THR A 151 7.19 -6.19 10.36
CA THR A 151 7.04 -4.95 11.13
C THR A 151 8.20 -4.01 10.88
N ILE A 152 8.00 -2.71 11.12
CA ILE A 152 9.07 -1.71 11.03
C ILE A 152 10.05 -1.98 12.18
N LYS A 153 11.36 -2.07 11.88
CA LYS A 153 12.36 -2.35 12.93
C LYS A 153 12.34 -1.24 13.97
N LYS A 154 12.36 -1.61 15.26
CA LYS A 154 12.14 -0.71 16.41
C LYS A 154 13.09 0.50 16.50
N ASP A 155 14.21 0.47 15.79
CA ASP A 155 15.19 1.57 15.73
C ASP A 155 15.65 1.91 14.30
N SER A 156 14.89 1.51 13.27
CA SER A 156 15.24 1.83 11.89
C SER A 156 14.72 3.21 11.47
N LYS A 157 15.62 4.00 10.86
CA LYS A 157 15.24 5.19 10.11
C LYS A 157 14.88 4.78 8.69
N PHE A 158 13.84 5.37 8.10
CA PHE A 158 13.55 5.21 6.67
C PHE A 158 14.78 5.59 5.85
N LYS A 159 15.32 4.65 5.04
CA LYS A 159 16.48 4.88 4.17
C LYS A 159 16.11 5.67 2.89
N SER A 160 14.84 5.67 2.51
CA SER A 160 14.27 6.30 1.31
C SER A 160 14.17 7.83 1.42
N LYS A 161 14.29 8.56 0.31
CA LYS A 161 14.05 10.01 0.22
C LYS A 161 12.54 10.28 0.04
N ILE A 162 11.74 9.74 0.95
CA ILE A 162 10.29 9.99 0.99
C ILE A 162 10.03 11.48 1.22
N ASP A 163 9.02 12.01 0.52
CA ASP A 163 8.44 13.32 0.85
C ASP A 163 8.11 13.39 2.34
N VAL A 164 8.59 14.45 2.99
CA VAL A 164 8.53 14.64 4.43
C VAL A 164 7.08 14.58 4.94
N LYS A 165 6.10 15.05 4.17
CA LYS A 165 4.68 14.99 4.55
C LYS A 165 4.13 13.58 4.54
N LEU A 166 4.51 12.77 3.55
CA LEU A 166 4.05 11.38 3.47
C LEU A 166 4.65 10.55 4.62
N ARG A 167 5.91 10.80 4.96
CA ARG A 167 6.58 10.20 6.13
C ARG A 167 5.90 10.59 7.43
N ILE A 168 5.61 11.88 7.61
CA ILE A 168 4.82 12.39 8.75
C ILE A 168 3.47 11.67 8.82
N LYS A 169 2.76 11.54 7.68
CA LYS A 169 1.45 10.89 7.60
C LYS A 169 1.49 9.46 8.12
N TYR A 170 2.47 8.66 7.68
CA TYR A 170 2.62 7.28 8.13
C TYR A 170 2.95 7.15 9.62
N TYR A 171 3.88 7.96 10.13
CA TYR A 171 4.20 7.96 11.56
C TYR A 171 3.03 8.38 12.44
N LEU A 172 2.25 9.38 12.00
CA LEU A 172 1.06 9.83 12.72
C LEU A 172 -0.01 8.72 12.77
N ILE A 173 -0.28 8.06 11.64
CA ILE A 173 -1.25 6.96 11.60
C ILE A 173 -0.82 5.81 12.52
N SER A 174 0.44 5.38 12.43
CA SER A 174 0.98 4.30 13.27
C SER A 174 0.87 4.64 14.76
N TYR A 175 1.27 5.86 15.15
CA TYR A 175 1.21 6.32 16.53
C TYR A 175 -0.23 6.38 17.07
N LEU A 176 -1.16 6.97 16.31
CA LEU A 176 -2.55 7.12 16.75
C LEU A 176 -3.27 5.77 16.87
N ARG A 177 -3.01 4.80 15.98
CA ARG A 177 -3.55 3.43 16.10
C ARG A 177 -3.00 2.69 17.31
N ARG A 178 -1.73 2.90 17.67
CA ARG A 178 -1.16 2.36 18.91
C ARG A 178 -1.88 2.93 20.14
N MET A 179 -2.12 4.23 20.15
CA MET A 179 -2.82 4.90 21.26
C MET A 179 -4.28 4.46 21.37
N GLU A 180 -4.96 4.25 20.25
CA GLU A 180 -6.33 3.71 20.21
C GLU A 180 -6.40 2.29 20.80
N ARG A 181 -5.45 1.41 20.47
CA ARG A 181 -5.35 0.05 21.07
C ARG A 181 -5.13 0.08 22.57
N ASP A 182 -4.32 1.03 23.04
CA ASP A 182 -4.02 1.20 24.46
C ASP A 182 -5.15 1.96 25.21
N ASN A 183 -6.25 2.32 24.54
CA ASN A 183 -7.32 3.19 25.04
C ASN A 183 -6.82 4.53 25.59
N LYS A 184 -5.71 5.04 25.04
CA LYS A 184 -5.10 6.31 25.42
C LYS A 184 -5.42 7.38 24.37
N SER A 185 -5.60 8.60 24.83
CA SER A 185 -5.60 9.78 23.97
C SER A 185 -4.24 10.48 24.08
N SER A 186 -3.79 11.11 23.01
CA SER A 186 -2.51 11.83 22.99
C SER A 186 -2.69 13.28 22.63
N SER A 187 -1.96 14.14 23.35
CA SER A 187 -1.85 15.55 23.03
C SER A 187 -1.05 15.78 21.75
N PHE A 188 -1.16 16.95 21.14
CA PHE A 188 -0.30 17.32 20.02
C PHE A 188 1.19 17.28 20.41
N ASP A 189 1.52 17.76 21.60
CA ASP A 189 2.90 17.78 22.10
C ASP A 189 3.46 16.35 22.30
N ASP A 190 2.65 15.42 22.81
CA ASP A 190 3.03 14.01 22.91
C ASP A 190 3.25 13.37 21.54
N ILE A 191 2.39 13.69 20.57
CA ILE A 191 2.50 13.22 19.18
C ILE A 191 3.81 13.71 18.57
N VAL A 192 4.10 15.01 18.69
CA VAL A 192 5.34 15.62 18.18
C VAL A 192 6.55 15.01 18.87
N PHE A 193 6.51 14.85 20.20
CA PHE A 193 7.62 14.25 20.97
C PHE A 193 7.97 12.83 20.51
N ASN A 194 6.97 12.02 20.14
CA ASN A 194 7.18 10.64 19.69
C ASN A 194 7.56 10.54 18.20
N ILE A 195 7.11 11.48 17.37
CA ILE A 195 7.29 11.41 15.90
C ILE A 195 8.53 12.17 15.44
N LEU A 196 8.88 13.28 16.08
CA LEU A 196 9.98 14.15 15.66
C LEU A 196 11.36 13.45 15.71
N PRO A 197 11.67 12.56 16.67
CA PRO A 197 12.90 11.75 16.63
C PRO A 197 13.00 10.84 15.40
N LEU A 198 11.87 10.32 14.92
CA LEU A 198 11.78 9.40 13.77
C LEU A 198 11.94 10.13 12.42
N LEU A 199 11.76 11.45 12.40
CA LEU A 199 11.85 12.30 11.21
C LEU A 199 13.25 12.88 10.96
N LYS A 200 14.21 12.73 11.88
CA LYS A 200 15.57 13.31 11.77
C LYS A 200 16.46 12.57 10.76
N ASN A 201 16.21 12.82 9.48
CA ASN A 201 17.13 12.65 8.36
C ASN A 201 17.28 13.99 7.63
N GLY A 202 18.19 14.84 8.10
CA GLY A 202 18.71 16.03 7.39
C GLY A 202 17.92 17.34 7.54
N THR A 203 16.59 17.31 7.57
CA THR A 203 15.75 18.51 7.79
C THR A 203 14.64 18.21 8.79
N THR A 204 14.68 18.84 9.97
CA THR A 204 13.60 18.75 10.95
C THR A 204 12.36 19.43 10.36
N PRO A 205 11.24 18.72 10.13
CA PRO A 205 10.02 19.36 9.66
C PRO A 205 9.50 20.35 10.69
N GLU A 206 8.95 21.46 10.21
CA GLU A 206 8.28 22.43 11.06
C GLU A 206 7.04 21.81 11.72
N ASN A 207 6.75 22.17 12.97
CA ASN A 207 5.56 21.70 13.69
C ASN A 207 4.27 21.95 12.91
N GLN A 208 4.23 23.01 12.08
CA GLN A 208 3.12 23.31 11.17
C GLN A 208 2.93 22.23 10.09
N THR A 209 4.00 21.62 9.60
CA THR A 209 3.90 20.51 8.63
C THR A 209 3.29 19.28 9.28
N ILE A 210 3.70 18.94 10.51
CA ILE A 210 3.14 17.81 11.27
C ILE A 210 1.66 18.06 11.57
N LEU A 211 1.31 19.26 12.03
CA LEU A 211 -0.06 19.65 12.30
C LEU A 211 -0.95 19.57 11.05
N SER A 212 -0.49 20.09 9.91
CA SER A 212 -1.26 20.06 8.66
C SER A 212 -1.59 18.65 8.18
N VAL A 213 -0.65 17.72 8.37
CA VAL A 213 -0.85 16.30 8.00
C VAL A 213 -1.70 15.59 9.04
N LEU A 214 -1.58 15.94 10.33
CA LEU A 214 -2.43 15.42 11.40
C LEU A 214 -3.88 15.83 11.20
N GLU A 215 -4.15 17.08 10.83
CA GLU A 215 -5.49 17.58 10.50
C GLU A 215 -6.12 16.89 9.29
N ASP A 216 -5.30 16.43 8.33
CA ASP A 216 -5.77 15.65 7.17
C ASP A 216 -6.32 14.28 7.59
N ILE A 217 -5.66 13.59 8.53
CA ILE A 217 -5.93 12.18 8.87
C ILE A 217 -6.67 11.96 10.20
N ALA A 218 -6.68 12.94 11.09
CA ALA A 218 -7.17 12.83 12.45
C ALA A 218 -8.14 13.98 12.80
N GLN A 219 -8.96 13.75 13.82
CA GLN A 219 -9.86 14.75 14.36
C GLN A 219 -9.50 15.04 15.82
N ARG A 220 -9.71 16.28 16.25
CA ARG A 220 -9.59 16.67 17.65
C ARG A 220 -10.77 16.11 18.45
N VAL A 221 -10.49 15.57 19.62
CA VAL A 221 -11.46 15.03 20.56
C VAL A 221 -11.26 15.72 21.91
N GLY A 222 -12.02 16.77 22.18
CA GLY A 222 -11.81 17.65 23.35
C GLY A 222 -10.72 18.71 23.10
N ASP A 223 -10.16 19.25 24.18
CA ASP A 223 -9.34 20.48 24.13
C ASP A 223 -7.95 20.28 23.49
N ASP A 224 -7.33 19.12 23.65
CA ASP A 224 -5.98 18.87 23.10
C ASP A 224 -5.70 17.44 22.61
N ASN A 225 -6.70 16.56 22.63
CA ASN A 225 -6.48 15.16 22.26
C ASN A 225 -6.82 14.89 20.78
N TRP A 226 -6.09 13.98 20.16
CA TRP A 226 -6.31 13.56 18.77
C TRP A 226 -6.69 12.09 18.66
N ARG A 227 -7.58 11.79 17.70
CA ARG A 227 -7.92 10.42 17.26
C ARG A 227 -8.05 10.36 15.75
N LEU A 228 -7.79 9.19 15.17
CA LEU A 228 -7.98 9.01 13.73
C LEU A 228 -9.42 9.30 13.32
N LYS A 229 -9.59 9.89 12.14
CA LYS A 229 -10.91 9.99 11.53
C LYS A 229 -11.39 8.56 11.26
N GLN A 230 -12.57 8.22 11.76
CA GLN A 230 -13.20 6.95 11.42
C GLN A 230 -13.64 7.03 9.95
N GLU A 231 -13.18 6.11 9.09
CA GLU A 231 -13.71 5.95 7.73
C GLU A 231 -15.20 5.55 7.82
N GLY A 232 -16.07 6.57 7.89
CA GLY A 232 -17.49 6.38 8.15
C GLY A 232 -18.35 7.64 8.10
N GLN A 233 -17.80 8.81 7.78
CA GLN A 233 -18.58 10.01 7.46
C GLN A 233 -18.00 10.74 6.24
N LEU A 234 -17.94 10.06 5.10
CA LEU A 234 -18.28 10.73 3.86
C LEU A 234 -19.81 10.84 3.87
N SER A 235 -20.29 11.99 4.32
CA SER A 235 -21.70 12.35 4.25
C SER A 235 -22.20 12.16 2.81
N LEU A 236 -23.15 11.25 2.65
CA LEU A 236 -24.08 11.27 1.52
C LEU A 236 -24.77 12.64 1.52
N PHE A 237 -24.34 13.52 0.62
CA PHE A 237 -25.15 14.58 0.05
C PHE A 237 -24.82 14.68 -1.44
#